data_AF-A0A8J3SZS1-F1
#
_entry.id   AF-A0A8J3SZS1-F1
#
_cell.length_a   1.000
_cell.length_b   1.000
_cell.length_c   1.000
_cell.angle_alpha   90.00
_cell.angle_beta   90.00
_cell.angle_gamma   90.00
#
_symmetry.space_group_name_H-M   'P 1'
#
loop_
_entity.id
_entity.type
_entity.pdbx_description
1 polymer ?
#
loop_
_entity_poly.entity_id
_entity_poly.type
_entity_poly.pdbx_seq_one_letter_code
_entity_poly.pdbx_strand_id
1 'polypeptide(L)'
;MRLFGRKNESGAEPADGIGEFWAWWAEARPELDAMVAAGEAERLAEWIGPAVQVVHPSLVWEITPGLGADQALIVTAAGDPELRPTAHRWAAAAPPADALWEFHPSRRANPHAMDLTLDVGGYEFALDKLVLGLRAPLGNPRVDVVAHHPIFSILDEETRTEAALLALDWLLGEDDVARWVGDISAVQFEPIDAVPAVHLPGVVADLASGFQEEQWALLEGETASGARLIATARYPLRPVDYPLFDQHIAITLPYLHRDADGLPAGPSLDALRDFEERLAGRISRLNGTAVLAAHMSAEGQRVLHVYADPVGEAAIHAKELIITWEEGRPRVDVVGDPGWTAVAPFLN
;
A
#
# COMPACT_ATOMS: atom_id res chain seq x y z
N MET A 1 -9.63 -17.66 -6.48
CA MET A 1 -9.20 -18.08 -5.13
C MET A 1 -7.74 -17.69 -4.94
N ARG A 2 -7.44 -16.50 -4.42
CA ARG A 2 -6.10 -16.20 -3.88
C ARG A 2 -5.91 -17.05 -2.62
N LEU A 3 -5.32 -18.22 -2.81
CA LEU A 3 -5.00 -19.21 -1.77
C LEU A 3 -3.77 -18.75 -0.99
N PHE A 4 -3.95 -18.36 0.27
CA PHE A 4 -2.85 -18.35 1.24
C PHE A 4 -2.33 -19.79 1.44
N GLY A 5 -1.06 -20.02 1.11
CA GLY A 5 -0.43 -21.35 1.20
C GLY A 5 1.08 -21.32 0.91
N ARG A 6 1.84 -21.02 1.96
CA ARG A 6 3.30 -20.92 2.10
C ARG A 6 4.14 -21.93 1.29
N LYS A 7 5.15 -21.42 0.57
CA LYS A 7 6.50 -22.02 0.54
C LYS A 7 7.53 -20.89 0.47
N ASN A 8 8.20 -20.61 1.60
CA ASN A 8 9.44 -19.84 1.60
C ASN A 8 10.48 -20.65 0.83
N GLU A 9 10.70 -20.31 -0.43
CA GLU A 9 12.00 -20.51 -1.05
C GLU A 9 12.80 -19.24 -0.81
N SER A 10 13.47 -19.23 0.34
CA SER A 10 14.58 -18.32 0.61
C SER A 10 15.65 -18.52 -0.46
N GLY A 11 16.06 -17.47 -1.20
CA GLY A 11 17.29 -17.59 -1.97
C GLY A 11 17.66 -16.56 -3.04
N ALA A 12 16.96 -15.44 -3.20
CA ALA A 12 17.53 -14.26 -3.84
C ALA A 12 17.03 -13.04 -3.06
N GLU A 13 17.93 -12.21 -2.54
CA GLU A 13 17.51 -10.92 -1.99
C GLU A 13 16.90 -10.11 -3.14
N PRO A 14 15.70 -9.52 -2.99
CA PRO A 14 15.04 -8.74 -4.05
C PRO A 14 15.93 -7.66 -4.69
N ALA A 15 16.93 -7.18 -3.95
CA ALA A 15 17.92 -6.20 -4.42
C ALA A 15 18.76 -6.70 -5.60
N ASP A 16 19.05 -8.00 -5.69
CA ASP A 16 19.87 -8.58 -6.77
C ASP A 16 19.10 -8.57 -8.11
N GLY A 17 17.83 -8.98 -8.10
CA GLY A 17 16.97 -9.01 -9.28
C GLY A 17 16.64 -7.63 -9.86
N ILE A 18 16.48 -6.61 -9.00
CA ILE A 18 16.28 -5.22 -9.45
C ILE A 18 17.52 -4.70 -10.20
N GLY A 19 18.72 -4.95 -9.66
CA GLY A 19 19.97 -4.57 -10.29
C GLY A 19 20.19 -5.29 -11.63
N GLU A 20 19.90 -6.58 -11.68
CA GLU A 20 19.98 -7.40 -12.90
C GLU A 20 19.03 -6.87 -13.99
N PHE A 21 17.77 -6.56 -13.64
CA PHE A 21 16.82 -5.97 -14.57
C PHE A 21 17.35 -4.68 -15.20
N TRP A 22 17.87 -3.74 -14.39
CA TRP A 22 18.32 -2.45 -14.93
C TRP A 22 19.64 -2.54 -15.69
N ALA A 23 20.51 -3.51 -15.36
CA ALA A 23 21.68 -3.82 -16.17
C ALA A 23 21.27 -4.38 -17.54
N TRP A 24 20.36 -5.36 -17.56
CA TRP A 24 19.79 -5.90 -18.80
C TRP A 24 19.09 -4.82 -19.63
N TRP A 25 18.28 -3.96 -18.98
CA TRP A 25 17.57 -2.88 -19.65
C TRP A 25 18.52 -1.96 -20.42
N ALA A 26 19.65 -1.59 -19.80
CA ALA A 26 20.64 -0.73 -20.44
C ALA A 26 21.27 -1.37 -21.70
N GLU A 27 21.47 -2.68 -21.70
CA GLU A 27 21.99 -3.44 -22.84
C GLU A 27 20.93 -3.64 -23.93
N ALA A 28 19.70 -3.97 -23.54
CA ALA A 28 18.59 -4.25 -24.45
C ALA A 28 17.93 -3.00 -25.05
N ARG A 29 18.24 -1.81 -24.51
CA ARG A 29 17.55 -0.55 -24.83
C ARG A 29 17.47 -0.25 -26.34
N PRO A 30 18.56 -0.34 -27.13
CA PRO A 30 18.49 -0.03 -28.56
C PRO A 30 17.51 -0.93 -29.33
N GLU A 31 17.45 -2.21 -28.99
CA GLU A 31 16.54 -3.18 -29.59
C GLU A 31 15.10 -2.95 -29.15
N LEU A 32 14.85 -2.64 -27.87
CA LEU A 32 13.52 -2.30 -27.36
C LEU A 32 12.96 -1.05 -28.08
N ASP A 33 13.80 -0.02 -28.25
CA ASP A 33 13.42 1.21 -28.96
C ASP A 33 13.07 0.93 -30.43
N ALA A 34 13.81 0.03 -31.09
CA ALA A 34 13.51 -0.39 -32.46
C ALA A 34 12.18 -1.17 -32.56
N MET A 35 11.87 -2.03 -31.60
CA MET A 35 10.60 -2.76 -31.55
C MET A 35 9.41 -1.82 -31.35
N VAL A 36 9.54 -0.82 -30.47
CA VAL A 36 8.52 0.22 -30.29
C VAL A 36 8.29 0.99 -31.59
N ALA A 37 9.36 1.44 -32.26
CA ALA A 37 9.26 2.15 -33.53
C ALA A 37 8.63 1.31 -34.65
N ALA A 38 8.82 -0.01 -34.62
CA ALA A 38 8.25 -0.96 -35.57
C ALA A 38 6.81 -1.42 -35.22
N GLY A 39 6.31 -1.10 -34.01
CA GLY A 39 5.02 -1.58 -33.53
C GLY A 39 4.99 -3.08 -33.22
N GLU A 40 6.12 -3.68 -32.85
CA GLU A 40 6.27 -5.12 -32.59
C GLU A 40 5.91 -5.47 -31.14
N ALA A 41 4.63 -5.27 -30.75
CA ALA A 41 4.18 -5.40 -29.36
C ALA A 41 4.38 -6.80 -28.76
N GLU A 42 4.11 -7.88 -29.50
CA GLU A 42 4.28 -9.24 -28.98
C GLU A 42 5.76 -9.56 -28.70
N ARG A 43 6.65 -9.14 -29.61
CA ARG A 43 8.09 -9.35 -29.45
C ARG A 43 8.67 -8.54 -28.31
N LEU A 44 8.18 -7.31 -28.13
CA LEU A 44 8.51 -6.46 -26.98
C LEU A 44 8.12 -7.15 -25.67
N ALA A 45 6.94 -7.78 -25.63
CA ALA A 45 6.47 -8.53 -24.47
C ALA A 45 7.31 -9.78 -24.17
N GLU A 46 7.77 -10.50 -25.19
CA GLU A 46 8.66 -11.66 -25.05
C GLU A 46 10.00 -11.29 -24.39
N TRP A 47 10.45 -10.04 -24.51
CA TRP A 47 11.71 -9.57 -23.94
C TRP A 47 11.54 -9.03 -22.53
N ILE A 48 10.52 -8.20 -22.29
CA ILE A 48 10.29 -7.56 -21.00
C ILE A 48 9.76 -8.55 -19.95
N GLY A 49 8.88 -9.47 -20.35
CA GLY A 49 8.27 -10.41 -19.42
C GLY A 49 9.27 -11.23 -18.59
N PRO A 50 10.22 -11.93 -19.23
CA PRO A 50 11.26 -12.67 -18.51
C PRO A 50 12.13 -11.77 -17.63
N ALA A 51 12.43 -10.54 -18.07
CA ALA A 51 13.23 -9.60 -17.28
C ALA A 51 12.49 -9.17 -16.00
N VAL A 52 11.19 -8.88 -16.07
CA VAL A 52 10.39 -8.57 -14.87
C VAL A 52 10.31 -9.77 -13.92
N GLN A 53 10.22 -10.99 -14.45
CA GLN A 53 10.21 -12.21 -13.62
C GLN A 53 11.50 -12.39 -12.79
N VAL A 54 12.64 -11.88 -13.27
CA VAL A 54 13.90 -11.85 -12.52
C VAL A 54 13.79 -10.95 -11.29
N VAL A 55 13.06 -9.83 -11.38
CA VAL A 55 12.80 -8.94 -10.23
C VAL A 55 11.97 -9.66 -9.20
N HIS A 56 10.79 -10.15 -9.60
CA HIS A 56 9.94 -10.99 -8.77
C HIS A 56 8.85 -11.66 -9.63
N PRO A 57 8.58 -12.98 -9.48
CA PRO A 57 7.68 -13.72 -10.37
C PRO A 57 6.21 -13.30 -10.28
N SER A 58 5.80 -12.69 -9.16
CA SER A 58 4.43 -12.21 -8.95
C SER A 58 4.21 -10.73 -9.29
N LEU A 59 5.24 -10.00 -9.73
CA LEU A 59 5.03 -8.65 -10.26
C LEU A 59 4.33 -8.74 -11.61
N VAL A 60 3.41 -7.80 -11.84
CA VAL A 60 2.73 -7.63 -13.12
C VAL A 60 3.37 -6.46 -13.84
N TRP A 61 3.39 -6.48 -15.16
CA TRP A 61 3.90 -5.38 -15.94
C TRP A 61 3.00 -5.07 -17.13
N GLU A 62 3.07 -3.83 -17.61
CA GLU A 62 2.39 -3.37 -18.80
C GLU A 62 3.15 -2.23 -19.46
N ILE A 63 2.93 -2.05 -20.76
CA ILE A 63 3.43 -0.90 -21.51
C ILE A 63 2.22 -0.12 -21.99
N THR A 64 2.18 1.16 -21.64
CA THR A 64 1.08 2.06 -21.97
C THR A 64 1.64 3.34 -22.58
N PRO A 65 0.84 4.16 -23.27
CA PRO A 65 1.25 5.51 -23.63
C PRO A 65 1.65 6.31 -22.37
N GLY A 66 2.83 6.92 -22.39
CA GLY A 66 3.30 7.73 -21.25
C GLY A 66 2.64 9.10 -21.18
N LEU A 67 2.80 9.78 -20.03
CA LEU A 67 2.34 11.18 -19.88
C LEU A 67 3.43 12.19 -20.21
N GLY A 68 4.69 11.86 -19.94
CA GLY A 68 5.87 12.68 -20.26
C GLY A 68 6.77 12.08 -21.33
N ALA A 69 6.51 10.83 -21.72
CA ALA A 69 7.24 10.07 -22.73
C ALA A 69 6.27 9.31 -23.65
N ASP A 70 6.76 8.82 -24.79
CA ASP A 70 5.94 8.04 -25.72
C ASP A 70 5.43 6.73 -25.10
N GLN A 71 6.25 6.07 -24.27
CA GLN A 71 5.95 4.81 -23.58
C GLN A 71 6.14 4.96 -22.06
N ALA A 72 5.27 4.32 -21.31
CA ALA A 72 5.40 4.08 -19.89
C ALA A 72 5.51 2.57 -19.64
N LEU A 73 6.63 2.13 -19.06
CA LEU A 73 6.73 0.78 -18.49
C LEU A 73 6.27 0.83 -17.04
N ILE A 74 5.17 0.14 -16.77
CA ILE A 74 4.63 -0.02 -15.43
C ILE A 74 5.01 -1.42 -14.94
N VAL A 75 5.65 -1.51 -13.78
CA VAL A 75 5.87 -2.78 -13.06
C VAL A 75 5.25 -2.63 -11.69
N THR A 76 4.21 -3.41 -11.42
CA THR A 76 3.31 -3.20 -10.30
C THR A 76 3.12 -4.46 -9.45
N ALA A 77 2.83 -4.22 -8.16
CA ALA A 77 2.39 -5.21 -7.20
C ALA A 77 0.94 -5.70 -7.41
N ALA A 78 0.16 -5.11 -8.33
CA ALA A 78 -1.23 -5.49 -8.62
C ALA A 78 -2.09 -5.65 -7.35
N GLY A 79 -1.99 -4.65 -6.48
CA GLY A 79 -2.69 -4.57 -5.19
C GLY A 79 -2.08 -5.39 -4.05
N ASP A 80 -1.01 -6.16 -4.27
CA ASP A 80 -0.33 -6.91 -3.20
C ASP A 80 0.53 -5.99 -2.32
N PRO A 81 0.18 -5.77 -1.05
CA PRO A 81 0.96 -4.87 -0.19
C PRO A 81 2.37 -5.42 0.11
N GLU A 82 2.60 -6.74 0.05
CA GLU A 82 3.92 -7.33 0.29
C GLU A 82 4.92 -7.02 -0.84
N LEU A 83 4.42 -6.80 -2.06
CA LEU A 83 5.25 -6.54 -3.24
C LEU A 83 5.39 -5.06 -3.59
N ARG A 84 4.59 -4.18 -2.97
CA ARG A 84 4.64 -2.74 -3.20
C ARG A 84 6.05 -2.16 -2.97
N PRO A 85 6.77 -2.46 -1.87
CA PRO A 85 8.14 -1.97 -1.70
C PRO A 85 9.07 -2.40 -2.82
N THR A 86 8.96 -3.63 -3.31
CA THR A 86 9.77 -4.14 -4.44
C THR A 86 9.49 -3.36 -5.72
N ALA A 87 8.23 -3.12 -6.07
CA ALA A 87 7.85 -2.32 -7.25
C ALA A 87 8.38 -0.88 -7.15
N HIS A 88 8.25 -0.25 -5.97
CA HIS A 88 8.76 1.11 -5.76
C HIS A 88 10.29 1.18 -5.77
N ARG A 89 10.99 0.19 -5.20
CA ARG A 89 12.46 0.12 -5.30
C ARG A 89 12.92 -0.13 -6.74
N TRP A 90 12.17 -0.92 -7.52
CA TRP A 90 12.42 -1.09 -8.96
C TRP A 90 12.33 0.26 -9.69
N ALA A 91 11.25 1.02 -9.50
CA ALA A 91 11.09 2.32 -10.14
C ALA A 91 12.13 3.35 -9.65
N ALA A 92 12.50 3.34 -8.37
CA ALA A 92 13.51 4.23 -7.82
C ALA A 92 14.93 3.94 -8.37
N ALA A 93 15.20 2.71 -8.79
CA ALA A 93 16.46 2.30 -9.41
C ALA A 93 16.50 2.56 -10.94
N ALA A 94 15.39 3.02 -11.53
CA ALA A 94 15.30 3.29 -12.96
C ALA A 94 16.28 4.38 -13.42
N PRO A 95 16.78 4.32 -14.67
CA PRO A 95 17.44 5.46 -15.28
C PRO A 95 16.46 6.64 -15.37
N PRO A 96 16.96 7.89 -15.50
CA PRO A 96 16.09 9.03 -15.73
C PRO A 96 15.19 8.80 -16.95
N ALA A 97 13.91 9.18 -16.83
CA ALA A 97 12.99 9.16 -17.96
C ALA A 97 13.53 10.02 -19.12
N ASP A 98 13.24 9.60 -20.33
CA ASP A 98 13.58 10.31 -21.56
C ASP A 98 12.34 10.48 -22.44
N ALA A 99 12.52 10.95 -23.68
CA ALA A 99 11.38 11.20 -24.58
C ALA A 99 10.61 9.92 -24.94
N LEU A 100 11.24 8.75 -24.87
CA LEU A 100 10.64 7.49 -25.29
C LEU A 100 10.12 6.68 -24.11
N TRP A 101 10.81 6.68 -22.97
CA TRP A 101 10.43 5.87 -21.82
C TRP A 101 10.33 6.65 -20.50
N GLU A 102 9.25 6.38 -19.78
CA GLU A 102 9.08 6.64 -18.35
C GLU A 102 8.72 5.35 -17.59
N PHE A 103 8.92 5.34 -16.27
CA PHE A 103 8.83 4.13 -15.43
C PHE A 103 7.97 4.39 -14.20
N HIS A 104 7.00 3.52 -13.92
CA HIS A 104 6.09 3.68 -12.79
C HIS A 104 5.90 2.39 -12.00
N PRO A 105 5.86 2.45 -10.66
CA PRO A 105 5.69 1.26 -9.81
C PRO A 105 4.23 0.81 -9.66
N SER A 106 3.29 1.52 -10.28
CA SER A 106 1.85 1.32 -10.10
C SER A 106 1.09 1.88 -11.30
N ARG A 107 -0.09 1.31 -11.57
CA ARG A 107 -1.00 1.82 -12.60
C ARG A 107 -1.52 3.20 -12.23
N ARG A 108 -1.65 4.04 -13.25
CA ARG A 108 -2.18 5.39 -13.12
C ARG A 108 -3.61 5.42 -13.66
N ALA A 109 -4.45 6.27 -13.06
CA ALA A 109 -5.79 6.53 -13.58
C ALA A 109 -5.71 6.90 -15.07
N ASN A 110 -6.56 6.27 -15.88
CA ASN A 110 -6.69 6.60 -17.30
C ASN A 110 -7.78 7.66 -17.48
N PRO A 111 -7.47 8.87 -17.97
CA PRO A 111 -8.46 9.93 -18.22
C PRO A 111 -9.57 9.52 -19.20
N HIS A 112 -9.29 8.51 -20.04
CA HIS A 112 -10.18 7.93 -21.04
C HIS A 112 -10.68 6.53 -20.66
N ALA A 113 -10.70 6.19 -19.36
CA ALA A 113 -11.13 4.86 -18.90
C ALA A 113 -12.50 4.43 -19.45
N MET A 114 -13.43 5.36 -19.66
CA MET A 114 -14.77 5.06 -20.20
C MET A 114 -14.76 4.64 -21.68
N ASP A 115 -13.70 4.93 -22.42
CA ASP A 115 -13.56 4.50 -23.81
C ASP A 115 -12.96 3.08 -23.91
N LEU A 116 -12.53 2.49 -22.78
CA LEU A 116 -11.89 1.19 -22.76
C LEU A 116 -12.91 0.04 -22.78
N THR A 117 -12.57 -0.98 -23.57
CA THR A 117 -13.19 -2.30 -23.52
C THR A 117 -12.10 -3.33 -23.28
N LEU A 118 -12.23 -4.10 -22.20
CA LEU A 118 -11.29 -5.15 -21.81
C LEU A 118 -11.82 -6.51 -22.27
N ASP A 119 -10.92 -7.45 -22.57
CA ASP A 119 -11.30 -8.86 -22.67
C ASP A 119 -11.29 -9.46 -21.26
N VAL A 120 -12.44 -9.97 -20.83
CA VAL A 120 -12.61 -10.63 -19.52
C VAL A 120 -13.22 -12.00 -19.77
N GLY A 121 -12.38 -13.03 -19.74
CA GLY A 121 -12.82 -14.41 -19.97
C GLY A 121 -13.40 -14.63 -21.38
N GLY A 122 -12.90 -13.91 -22.40
CA GLY A 122 -13.41 -13.97 -23.77
C GLY A 122 -14.68 -13.16 -24.02
N TYR A 123 -15.09 -12.32 -23.07
CA TYR A 123 -16.23 -11.41 -23.20
C TYR A 123 -15.78 -9.95 -23.17
N GLU A 124 -16.46 -9.12 -23.94
CA GLU A 124 -16.25 -7.68 -23.92
C GLU A 124 -16.75 -7.07 -22.60
N PHE A 125 -15.82 -6.48 -21.85
CA PHE A 125 -16.08 -5.70 -20.65
C PHE A 125 -15.85 -4.21 -20.96
N ALA A 126 -16.91 -3.51 -21.35
CA ALA A 126 -16.86 -2.09 -21.63
C ALA A 126 -16.99 -1.30 -20.31
N LEU A 127 -16.00 -0.48 -19.98
CA LEU A 127 -15.97 0.22 -18.70
C LEU A 127 -17.13 1.22 -18.55
N ASP A 128 -17.67 1.74 -19.66
CA ASP A 128 -18.85 2.61 -19.67
C ASP A 128 -20.16 1.92 -19.25
N LYS A 129 -20.17 0.58 -19.17
CA LYS A 129 -21.30 -0.22 -18.66
C LYS A 129 -21.14 -0.60 -17.19
N LEU A 130 -20.02 -0.27 -16.57
CA LEU A 130 -19.80 -0.50 -15.16
C LEU A 130 -20.62 0.50 -14.33
N VAL A 131 -21.44 -0.03 -13.42
CA VAL A 131 -22.19 0.76 -12.44
C VAL A 131 -21.82 0.32 -11.04
N LEU A 132 -21.85 1.26 -10.10
CA LEU A 132 -21.33 1.09 -8.74
C LEU A 132 -22.39 1.48 -7.72
N GLY A 133 -22.61 0.61 -6.73
CA GLY A 133 -23.14 1.02 -5.43
C GLY A 133 -21.99 1.54 -4.58
N LEU A 134 -22.13 2.75 -4.04
CA LEU A 134 -21.08 3.41 -3.26
C LEU A 134 -21.55 3.67 -1.82
N ARG A 135 -20.71 3.35 -0.85
CA ARG A 135 -20.97 3.64 0.56
C ARG A 135 -19.68 4.13 1.23
N ALA A 136 -19.75 5.26 1.93
CA ALA A 136 -18.67 5.71 2.81
C ALA A 136 -19.10 5.50 4.27
N PRO A 137 -18.62 4.45 4.96
CA PRO A 137 -19.00 4.20 6.35
C PRO A 137 -18.51 5.31 7.29
N LEU A 138 -19.31 5.67 8.29
CA LEU A 138 -18.88 6.62 9.31
C LEU A 138 -17.67 6.07 10.07
N GLY A 139 -16.61 6.87 10.20
CA GLY A 139 -15.39 6.47 10.89
C GLY A 139 -14.46 5.57 10.08
N ASN A 140 -14.84 5.20 8.85
CA ASN A 140 -13.94 4.57 7.88
C ASN A 140 -13.74 5.55 6.71
N PRO A 141 -12.56 6.15 6.54
CA PRO A 141 -12.27 7.16 5.53
C PRO A 141 -12.00 6.52 4.16
N ARG A 142 -12.85 5.57 3.76
CA ARG A 142 -12.82 4.85 2.48
C ARG A 142 -14.23 4.70 1.91
N VAL A 143 -14.30 4.46 0.61
CA VAL A 143 -15.53 4.14 -0.13
C VAL A 143 -15.59 2.64 -0.36
N ASP A 144 -16.57 1.98 0.23
CA ASP A 144 -16.94 0.61 -0.13
C ASP A 144 -17.66 0.62 -1.48
N VAL A 145 -17.27 -0.31 -2.35
CA VAL A 145 -17.72 -0.38 -3.74
C VAL A 145 -18.41 -1.71 -4.01
N VAL A 146 -19.64 -1.63 -4.49
CA VAL A 146 -20.39 -2.76 -5.03
C VAL A 146 -20.45 -2.62 -6.55
N ALA A 147 -19.60 -3.35 -7.27
CA ALA A 147 -19.44 -3.23 -8.72
C ALA A 147 -20.37 -4.19 -9.47
N HIS A 148 -21.07 -3.67 -10.47
CA HIS A 148 -21.88 -4.47 -11.40
C HIS A 148 -21.60 -4.10 -12.86
N HIS A 149 -21.45 -5.12 -13.69
CA HIS A 149 -21.42 -5.01 -15.15
C HIS A 149 -22.33 -6.09 -15.74
N PRO A 150 -23.02 -5.87 -16.88
CA PRO A 150 -23.98 -6.85 -17.43
C PRO A 150 -23.43 -8.27 -17.59
N ILE A 151 -22.16 -8.42 -17.96
CA ILE A 151 -21.52 -9.74 -18.15
C ILE A 151 -21.19 -10.45 -16.82
N PHE A 152 -21.27 -9.78 -15.67
CA PHE A 152 -20.97 -10.40 -14.36
C PHE A 152 -21.90 -11.56 -14.00
N SER A 153 -23.04 -11.68 -14.68
CA SER A 153 -23.98 -12.78 -14.54
C SER A 153 -23.52 -14.10 -15.18
N ILE A 154 -22.58 -14.05 -16.12
CA ILE A 154 -22.06 -15.20 -16.86
C ILE A 154 -20.61 -15.55 -16.49
N LEU A 155 -19.93 -14.69 -15.73
CA LEU A 155 -18.59 -14.93 -15.21
C LEU A 155 -18.65 -15.66 -13.86
N ASP A 156 -17.61 -16.44 -13.56
CA ASP A 156 -17.38 -16.94 -12.21
C ASP A 156 -16.96 -15.81 -11.26
N GLU A 157 -17.02 -16.08 -9.96
CA GLU A 157 -16.77 -15.09 -8.91
C GLU A 157 -15.35 -14.52 -8.92
N GLU A 158 -14.35 -15.35 -9.24
CA GLU A 158 -12.95 -14.95 -9.29
C GLU A 158 -12.70 -14.00 -10.46
N THR A 159 -13.05 -14.41 -11.67
CA THR A 159 -12.92 -13.58 -12.88
C THR A 159 -13.65 -12.24 -12.72
N ARG A 160 -14.84 -12.26 -12.10
CA ARG A 160 -15.63 -11.05 -11.83
C ARG A 160 -14.93 -10.10 -10.86
N THR A 161 -14.33 -10.65 -9.80
CA THR A 161 -13.60 -9.85 -8.80
C THR A 161 -12.36 -9.23 -9.41
N GLU A 162 -11.61 -9.99 -10.20
CA GLU A 162 -10.43 -9.48 -10.91
C GLU A 162 -10.79 -8.39 -11.91
N ALA A 163 -11.86 -8.56 -12.68
CA ALA A 163 -12.34 -7.54 -13.61
C ALA A 163 -12.78 -6.24 -12.89
N ALA A 164 -13.46 -6.37 -11.75
CA ALA A 164 -13.85 -5.21 -10.95
C ALA A 164 -12.62 -4.46 -10.40
N LEU A 165 -11.63 -5.18 -9.85
CA LEU A 165 -10.39 -4.59 -9.36
C LEU A 165 -9.64 -3.85 -10.48
N LEU A 166 -9.44 -4.51 -11.62
CA LEU A 166 -8.76 -3.90 -12.77
C LEU A 166 -9.50 -2.66 -13.29
N ALA A 167 -10.84 -2.68 -13.32
CA ALA A 167 -11.62 -1.52 -13.73
C ALA A 167 -11.47 -0.35 -12.76
N LEU A 168 -11.39 -0.61 -11.45
CA LEU A 168 -11.12 0.41 -10.43
C LEU A 168 -9.72 0.99 -10.58
N ASP A 169 -8.72 0.17 -10.89
CA ASP A 169 -7.35 0.63 -11.17
C ASP A 169 -7.31 1.52 -12.42
N TRP A 170 -8.10 1.21 -13.46
CA TRP A 170 -8.22 2.11 -14.62
C TRP A 170 -8.89 3.45 -14.28
N LEU A 171 -9.86 3.46 -13.36
CA LEU A 171 -10.61 4.64 -12.96
C LEU A 171 -9.83 5.57 -12.02
N LEU A 172 -9.14 4.98 -11.04
CA LEU A 172 -8.51 5.71 -9.94
C LEU A 172 -6.98 5.62 -9.95
N GLY A 173 -6.41 4.61 -10.59
CA GLY A 173 -5.03 4.19 -10.36
C GLY A 173 -4.92 3.34 -9.10
N GLU A 174 -3.93 2.45 -9.08
CA GLU A 174 -3.75 1.46 -7.99
C GLU A 174 -3.50 2.13 -6.64
N ASP A 175 -2.80 3.26 -6.63
CA ASP A 175 -2.50 3.99 -5.40
C ASP A 175 -3.76 4.57 -4.76
N ASP A 176 -4.66 5.17 -5.55
CA ASP A 176 -5.91 5.72 -5.01
C ASP A 176 -6.94 4.64 -4.69
N VAL A 177 -6.92 3.50 -5.40
CA VAL A 177 -7.65 2.30 -4.96
C VAL A 177 -7.16 1.88 -3.57
N ALA A 178 -5.85 1.69 -3.38
CA ALA A 178 -5.30 1.29 -2.09
C ALA A 178 -5.50 2.34 -0.98
N ARG A 179 -5.58 3.62 -1.34
CA ARG A 179 -5.73 4.75 -0.42
C ARG A 179 -7.18 4.96 0.04
N TRP A 180 -8.15 4.84 -0.87
CA TRP A 180 -9.50 5.35 -0.67
C TRP A 180 -10.61 4.35 -0.89
N VAL A 181 -10.33 3.19 -1.49
CA VAL A 181 -11.34 2.15 -1.67
C VAL A 181 -11.27 1.16 -0.50
N GLY A 182 -12.43 0.84 0.05
CA GLY A 182 -12.61 -0.10 1.15
C GLY A 182 -12.97 -1.47 0.62
N ASP A 183 -14.08 -2.03 1.12
CA ASP A 183 -14.55 -3.34 0.67
C ASP A 183 -15.02 -3.26 -0.79
N ILE A 184 -14.56 -4.22 -1.62
CA ILE A 184 -14.94 -4.33 -3.03
C ILE A 184 -15.74 -5.61 -3.21
N SER A 185 -16.98 -5.48 -3.67
CA SER A 185 -17.87 -6.61 -3.95
C SER A 185 -18.31 -6.55 -5.41
N ALA A 186 -17.91 -7.53 -6.21
CA ALA A 186 -18.37 -7.63 -7.58
C ALA A 186 -19.63 -8.52 -7.64
N VAL A 187 -20.76 -7.96 -8.08
CA VAL A 187 -22.09 -8.57 -7.92
C VAL A 187 -22.79 -8.87 -9.24
N GLN A 188 -23.59 -9.92 -9.18
CA GLN A 188 -24.35 -10.47 -10.30
C GLN A 188 -25.59 -9.64 -10.67
N PHE A 189 -26.14 -8.92 -9.70
CA PHE A 189 -27.33 -8.09 -9.85
C PHE A 189 -26.97 -6.63 -9.60
N GLU A 190 -27.53 -5.74 -10.41
CA GLU A 190 -27.33 -4.31 -10.26
C GLU A 190 -27.77 -3.82 -8.87
N PRO A 191 -26.91 -3.07 -8.14
CA PRO A 191 -27.26 -2.47 -6.86
C PRO A 191 -28.43 -1.49 -6.97
N ILE A 192 -29.17 -1.31 -5.88
CA ILE A 192 -30.15 -0.23 -5.78
C ILE A 192 -29.39 1.11 -5.78
N ASP A 193 -29.90 2.10 -6.51
CA ASP A 193 -29.32 3.43 -6.65
C ASP A 193 -27.87 3.42 -7.16
N ALA A 194 -27.53 2.48 -8.05
CA ALA A 194 -26.22 2.42 -8.68
C ALA A 194 -25.94 3.67 -9.52
N VAL A 195 -24.69 4.13 -9.49
CA VAL A 195 -24.20 5.25 -10.29
C VAL A 195 -23.22 4.77 -11.35
N PRO A 196 -23.14 5.42 -12.52
CA PRO A 196 -22.09 5.16 -13.50
C PRO A 196 -20.69 5.28 -12.89
N ALA A 197 -19.78 4.36 -13.24
CA ALA A 197 -18.45 4.29 -12.65
C ALA A 197 -17.59 5.55 -12.89
N VAL A 198 -17.88 6.34 -13.93
CA VAL A 198 -17.24 7.65 -14.21
C VAL A 198 -17.35 8.64 -13.04
N HIS A 199 -18.32 8.46 -12.13
CA HIS A 199 -18.48 9.33 -10.97
C HIS A 199 -17.54 8.99 -9.80
N LEU A 200 -16.95 7.80 -9.77
CA LEU A 200 -16.13 7.34 -8.66
C LEU A 200 -14.92 8.26 -8.36
N PRO A 201 -14.14 8.75 -9.35
CA PRO A 201 -13.04 9.66 -9.07
C PRO A 201 -13.47 10.94 -8.34
N GLY A 202 -14.66 11.47 -8.67
CA GLY A 202 -15.23 12.63 -7.98
C GLY A 202 -15.60 12.33 -6.53
N VAL A 203 -16.23 11.19 -6.28
CA VAL A 203 -16.59 10.74 -4.91
C VAL A 203 -15.34 10.54 -4.05
N VAL A 204 -14.29 9.92 -4.62
CA VAL A 204 -13.01 9.73 -3.95
C VAL A 204 -12.33 11.07 -3.67
N ALA A 205 -12.33 12.01 -4.62
CA ALA A 205 -11.77 13.34 -4.42
C ALA A 205 -12.50 14.13 -3.32
N ASP A 206 -13.83 14.05 -3.27
CA ASP A 206 -14.64 14.68 -2.22
C ASP A 206 -14.32 14.09 -0.84
N LEU A 207 -14.21 12.76 -0.72
CA LEU A 207 -13.76 12.10 0.51
C LEU A 207 -12.35 12.55 0.90
N ALA A 208 -11.41 12.52 -0.04
CA ALA A 208 -10.01 12.87 0.18
C ALA A 208 -9.82 14.30 0.68
N SER A 209 -10.71 15.22 0.28
CA SER A 209 -10.70 16.62 0.73
C SER A 209 -10.84 16.78 2.25
N GLY A 210 -11.45 15.80 2.94
CA GLY A 210 -11.58 15.79 4.40
C GLY A 210 -10.31 15.38 5.17
N PHE A 211 -9.29 14.89 4.46
CA PHE A 211 -8.11 14.24 5.05
C PHE A 211 -6.79 14.75 4.45
N GLN A 212 -6.71 16.06 4.17
CA GLN A 212 -5.51 16.70 3.65
C GLN A 212 -4.40 16.90 4.70
N GLU A 213 -4.80 17.02 5.97
CA GLU A 213 -3.87 17.17 7.09
C GLU A 213 -3.71 15.85 7.85
N GLU A 214 -2.55 15.67 8.48
CA GLU A 214 -2.33 14.55 9.40
C GLU A 214 -3.28 14.68 10.60
N GLN A 215 -4.05 13.63 10.88
CA GLN A 215 -4.92 13.54 12.03
C GLN A 215 -4.58 12.29 12.85
N TRP A 216 -4.99 12.30 14.12
CA TRP A 216 -4.81 11.20 15.04
C TRP A 216 -6.14 10.82 15.66
N ALA A 217 -6.46 9.53 15.66
CA ALA A 217 -7.65 8.98 16.30
C ALA A 217 -7.30 8.36 17.65
N LEU A 218 -8.03 8.74 18.69
CA LEU A 218 -8.03 8.04 19.98
C LEU A 218 -9.01 6.87 19.89
N LEU A 219 -8.52 5.67 20.22
CA LEU A 219 -9.25 4.42 20.15
C LEU A 219 -9.27 3.77 21.53
N GLU A 220 -10.41 3.18 21.87
CA GLU A 220 -10.58 2.40 23.08
C GLU A 220 -10.92 0.94 22.71
N GLY A 221 -10.41 0.00 23.49
CA GLY A 221 -10.68 -1.42 23.29
C GLY A 221 -10.29 -2.26 24.49
N GLU A 222 -10.23 -3.57 24.27
CA GLU A 222 -9.83 -4.56 25.26
C GLU A 222 -8.80 -5.51 24.67
N THR A 223 -7.86 -5.97 25.49
CA THR A 223 -6.94 -7.05 25.12
C THR A 223 -7.66 -8.40 25.09
N ALA A 224 -6.99 -9.44 24.60
CA ALA A 224 -7.51 -10.82 24.66
C ALA A 224 -7.75 -11.32 26.11
N SER A 225 -7.08 -10.74 27.10
CA SER A 225 -7.28 -11.00 28.52
C SER A 225 -8.44 -10.20 29.14
N GLY A 226 -9.07 -9.31 28.38
CA GLY A 226 -10.13 -8.40 28.83
C GLY A 226 -9.63 -7.14 29.55
N ALA A 227 -8.33 -6.84 29.49
CA ALA A 227 -7.77 -5.62 30.07
C ALA A 227 -8.07 -4.42 29.17
N ARG A 228 -8.33 -3.25 29.77
CA ARG A 228 -8.58 -2.02 28.99
C ARG A 228 -7.35 -1.66 28.16
N LEU A 229 -7.60 -1.22 26.94
CA LEU A 229 -6.61 -0.80 25.96
C LEU A 229 -6.99 0.60 25.46
N ILE A 230 -6.02 1.50 25.45
CA ILE A 230 -6.12 2.79 24.76
C ILE A 230 -5.06 2.83 23.67
N ALA A 231 -5.47 3.13 22.45
CA ALA A 231 -4.58 3.32 21.33
C ALA A 231 -4.75 4.71 20.72
N THR A 232 -3.71 5.21 20.09
CA THR A 232 -3.73 6.43 19.30
C THR A 232 -2.96 6.15 18.02
N ALA A 233 -3.63 6.32 16.89
CA ALA A 233 -3.11 5.97 15.57
C ALA A 233 -3.32 7.12 14.60
N ARG A 234 -2.46 7.22 13.58
CA ARG A 234 -2.71 8.16 12.48
C ARG A 234 -4.02 7.80 11.81
N TYR A 235 -4.73 8.81 11.32
CA TYR A 235 -6.04 8.64 10.73
C TYR A 235 -6.20 9.54 9.51
N PRO A 236 -6.48 8.97 8.32
CA PRO A 236 -6.34 7.56 7.99
C PRO A 236 -4.88 7.07 8.07
N LEU A 237 -4.67 5.81 8.49
CA LEU A 237 -3.36 5.15 8.38
C LEU A 237 -3.29 4.42 7.04
N ARG A 238 -2.47 4.92 6.10
CA ARG A 238 -2.44 4.46 4.71
C ARG A 238 -1.03 4.01 4.32
N PRO A 239 -0.74 2.69 4.30
CA PRO A 239 0.57 2.16 3.95
C PRO A 239 1.03 2.58 2.54
N VAL A 240 0.09 2.78 1.62
CA VAL A 240 0.36 3.26 0.26
C VAL A 240 1.05 4.63 0.21
N ASP A 241 0.90 5.47 1.24
CA ASP A 241 1.63 6.75 1.34
C ASP A 241 3.10 6.56 1.78
N TYR A 242 3.47 5.35 2.18
CA TYR A 242 4.78 4.97 2.69
C TYR A 242 5.29 3.70 2.01
N PRO A 243 5.37 3.65 0.67
CA PRO A 243 5.54 2.41 -0.08
C PRO A 243 6.89 1.71 0.16
N LEU A 244 7.90 2.44 0.66
CA LEU A 244 9.22 1.90 0.98
C LEU A 244 9.35 1.48 2.45
N PHE A 245 8.31 1.66 3.27
CA PHE A 245 8.40 1.40 4.70
C PHE A 245 7.98 -0.04 5.00
N ASP A 246 8.85 -0.97 4.66
CA ASP A 246 8.69 -2.42 4.86
C ASP A 246 9.37 -2.95 6.12
N GLN A 247 9.88 -2.07 6.99
CA GLN A 247 10.40 -2.44 8.30
C GLN A 247 9.48 -1.94 9.42
N HIS A 248 8.97 -2.86 10.24
CA HIS A 248 8.27 -2.56 11.47
C HIS A 248 9.23 -2.54 12.67
N ILE A 249 9.16 -1.47 13.45
CA ILE A 249 9.93 -1.25 14.66
C ILE A 249 8.94 -1.10 15.82
N ALA A 250 8.83 -2.13 16.65
CA ALA A 250 8.02 -2.10 17.86
C ALA A 250 8.88 -1.66 19.06
N ILE A 251 8.54 -0.54 19.68
CA ILE A 251 9.20 -0.04 20.90
C ILE A 251 8.27 -0.32 22.08
N THR A 252 8.66 -1.24 22.96
CA THR A 252 7.90 -1.58 24.17
C THR A 252 8.50 -0.90 25.40
N LEU A 253 7.70 -0.09 26.09
CA LEU A 253 8.06 0.65 27.30
C LEU A 253 7.15 0.21 28.46
N PRO A 254 7.66 -0.55 29.44
CA PRO A 254 6.90 -0.83 30.65
C PRO A 254 6.68 0.45 31.45
N TYR A 255 5.58 0.52 32.21
CA TYR A 255 5.33 1.62 33.14
C TYR A 255 4.93 1.13 34.54
N LEU A 256 5.34 1.89 35.56
CA LEU A 256 5.19 1.55 36.98
C LEU A 256 3.86 2.04 37.55
N HIS A 257 3.46 3.28 37.26
CA HIS A 257 2.27 3.91 37.80
C HIS A 257 1.08 3.70 36.89
N ARG A 258 0.01 3.12 37.46
CA ARG A 258 -1.20 2.72 36.73
C ARG A 258 -2.46 3.13 37.47
N ASP A 259 -3.52 3.41 36.74
CA ASP A 259 -4.85 3.60 37.32
C ASP A 259 -5.55 2.25 37.60
N ALA A 260 -6.83 2.32 37.99
CA ALA A 260 -7.65 1.14 38.29
C ALA A 260 -7.88 0.23 37.08
N ASP A 261 -7.78 0.78 35.87
CA ASP A 261 -7.96 0.06 34.61
C ASP A 261 -6.61 -0.47 34.06
N GLY A 262 -5.51 -0.22 34.76
CA GLY A 262 -4.16 -0.66 34.37
C GLY A 262 -3.48 0.24 33.32
N LEU A 263 -4.07 1.40 33.01
CA LEU A 263 -3.54 2.38 32.07
C LEU A 263 -2.50 3.28 32.75
N PRO A 264 -1.54 3.87 32.01
CA PRO A 264 -0.48 4.69 32.61
C PRO A 264 -1.07 5.94 33.27
N ALA A 265 -0.61 6.24 34.48
CA ALA A 265 -1.10 7.39 35.26
C ALA A 265 0.05 8.13 35.95
N GLY A 266 -0.17 9.41 36.28
CA GLY A 266 0.80 10.21 37.04
C GLY A 266 2.18 10.28 36.36
N PRO A 267 3.29 10.11 37.12
CA PRO A 267 4.65 10.26 36.58
C PRO A 267 4.97 9.37 35.37
N SER A 268 4.41 8.16 35.32
CA SER A 268 4.60 7.26 34.19
C SER A 268 3.99 7.79 32.90
N LEU A 269 2.83 8.46 32.99
CA LEU A 269 2.19 9.06 31.82
C LEU A 269 3.03 10.23 31.28
N ASP A 270 3.60 11.05 32.17
CA ASP A 270 4.49 12.15 31.80
C ASP A 270 5.77 11.63 31.13
N ALA A 271 6.42 10.61 31.73
CA ALA A 271 7.60 9.98 31.15
C ALA A 271 7.34 9.38 29.76
N LEU A 272 6.20 8.73 29.56
CA LEU A 272 5.79 8.18 28.26
C LEU A 272 5.60 9.29 27.21
N ARG A 273 4.95 10.41 27.57
CA ARG A 273 4.79 11.57 26.69
C ARG A 273 6.13 12.20 26.31
N ASP A 274 7.02 12.36 27.27
CA ASP A 274 8.38 12.87 27.04
C ASP A 274 9.20 11.92 26.13
N PHE A 275 8.97 10.61 26.23
CA PHE A 275 9.57 9.65 25.32
C PHE A 275 9.00 9.78 23.90
N GLU A 276 7.67 9.84 23.78
CA GLU A 276 6.94 10.00 22.51
C GLU A 276 7.38 11.28 21.77
N GLU A 277 7.49 12.42 22.48
CA GLU A 277 7.96 13.68 21.90
C GLU A 277 9.40 13.58 21.39
N ARG A 278 10.31 12.97 22.17
CA ARG A 278 11.70 12.75 21.74
C ARG A 278 11.80 11.80 20.55
N LEU A 279 10.96 10.77 20.50
CA LEU A 279 10.88 9.86 19.36
C LEU A 279 10.38 10.59 18.12
N ALA A 280 9.28 11.32 18.21
CA ALA A 280 8.74 12.13 17.12
C ALA A 280 9.78 13.14 16.59
N GLY A 281 10.52 13.79 17.50
CA GLY A 281 11.62 14.69 17.14
C GLY A 281 12.81 13.99 16.48
N ARG A 282 13.07 12.70 16.75
CA ARG A 282 14.09 11.90 16.03
C ARG A 282 13.57 11.47 14.65
N ILE A 283 12.33 10.98 14.56
CA ILE A 283 11.69 10.60 13.30
C ILE A 283 11.62 11.78 12.33
N SER A 284 11.26 12.96 12.81
CA SER A 284 11.20 14.17 11.98
C SER A 284 12.56 14.53 11.34
N ARG A 285 13.67 14.18 11.99
CA ARG A 285 15.04 14.41 11.47
C ARG A 285 15.49 13.37 10.45
N LEU A 286 14.73 12.29 10.27
CA LEU A 286 15.01 11.24 9.31
C LEU A 286 14.49 11.55 7.89
N ASN A 287 14.12 12.81 7.62
CA ASN A 287 13.76 13.30 6.28
C ASN A 287 12.73 12.43 5.53
N GLY A 288 11.73 11.92 6.25
CA GLY A 288 10.66 11.10 5.65
C GLY A 288 11.06 9.66 5.35
N THR A 289 12.04 9.09 6.05
CA THR A 289 12.37 7.65 5.96
C THR A 289 11.75 6.80 7.09
N ALA A 290 10.93 7.41 7.95
CA ALA A 290 10.19 6.72 9.00
C ALA A 290 8.92 7.47 9.41
N VAL A 291 7.98 6.73 10.01
CA VAL A 291 6.70 7.23 10.49
C VAL A 291 6.26 6.49 11.77
N LEU A 292 5.76 7.23 12.77
CA LEU A 292 5.15 6.62 13.97
C LEU A 292 3.69 6.28 13.67
N ALA A 293 3.37 5.08 13.21
CA ALA A 293 2.02 4.70 12.78
C ALA A 293 0.97 4.75 13.90
N ALA A 294 1.31 4.21 15.07
CA ALA A 294 0.40 4.12 16.21
C ALA A 294 1.17 3.95 17.52
N HIS A 295 0.49 4.18 18.64
CA HIS A 295 0.95 3.76 19.95
C HIS A 295 -0.22 3.31 20.82
N MET A 296 0.00 2.30 21.66
CA MET A 296 -1.05 1.68 22.48
C MET A 296 -0.56 1.39 23.88
N SER A 297 -1.43 1.57 24.87
CA SER A 297 -1.20 1.20 26.26
C SER A 297 -2.20 0.16 26.71
N ALA A 298 -1.67 -0.95 27.21
CA ALA A 298 -2.43 -2.01 27.86
C ALA A 298 -1.48 -2.81 28.76
N GLU A 299 -2.05 -3.46 29.79
CA GLU A 299 -1.35 -4.43 30.65
C GLU A 299 -0.02 -3.94 31.24
N GLY A 300 0.18 -2.63 31.35
CA GLY A 300 1.40 -2.06 31.91
C GLY A 300 2.52 -1.70 30.97
N GLN A 301 2.25 -1.72 29.67
CA GLN A 301 3.24 -1.40 28.66
C GLN A 301 2.64 -0.44 27.65
N ARG A 302 3.45 0.52 27.21
CA ARG A 302 3.21 1.29 25.98
C ARG A 302 3.98 0.61 24.86
N VAL A 303 3.30 0.31 23.76
CA VAL A 303 3.93 -0.12 22.52
C VAL A 303 3.80 1.00 21.50
N LEU A 304 4.91 1.45 20.93
CA LEU A 304 4.95 2.38 19.81
C LEU A 304 5.30 1.61 18.54
N HIS A 305 4.52 1.82 17.48
CA HIS A 305 4.67 1.17 16.19
C HIS A 305 5.26 2.19 15.21
N VAL A 306 6.52 2.02 14.86
CA VAL A 306 7.19 2.83 13.83
C VAL A 306 7.36 1.97 12.58
N TYR A 307 7.03 2.52 11.42
CA TYR A 307 7.36 1.94 10.12
C TYR A 307 8.44 2.78 9.46
N ALA A 308 9.41 2.15 8.81
CA ALA A 308 10.55 2.84 8.24
C ALA A 308 11.09 2.13 7.01
N ASP A 309 11.82 2.87 6.18
CA ASP A 309 12.69 2.28 5.17
C ASP A 309 13.86 1.53 5.88
N PRO A 310 14.07 0.24 5.65
CA PRO A 310 15.16 -0.54 6.23
C PRO A 310 16.56 -0.02 5.88
N VAL A 311 16.70 0.79 4.82
CA VAL A 311 17.98 1.45 4.48
C VAL A 311 18.25 2.65 5.41
N GLY A 312 17.23 3.17 6.09
CA GLY A 312 17.33 4.30 7.01
C GLY A 312 17.85 3.96 8.41
N GLU A 313 17.95 4.98 9.25
CA GLU A 313 18.54 4.88 10.60
C GLU A 313 17.50 4.77 11.73
N ALA A 314 16.22 4.60 11.40
CA ALA A 314 15.11 4.61 12.37
C ALA A 314 15.30 3.58 13.51
N ALA A 315 15.70 2.35 13.16
CA ALA A 315 15.95 1.30 14.13
C ALA A 315 17.13 1.64 15.07
N ILE A 316 18.16 2.33 14.57
CA ILE A 316 19.31 2.77 15.37
C ILE A 316 18.84 3.80 16.38
N HIS A 317 18.12 4.84 15.93
CA HIS A 317 17.60 5.87 16.81
C HIS A 317 16.61 5.35 17.86
N ALA A 318 15.77 4.37 17.51
CA ALA A 318 14.89 3.70 18.46
C ALA A 318 15.71 2.98 19.56
N LYS A 319 16.73 2.21 19.16
CA LYS A 319 17.61 1.48 20.09
C LYS A 319 18.41 2.40 21.00
N GLU A 320 18.87 3.55 20.51
CA GLU A 320 19.53 4.56 21.33
C GLU A 320 18.57 5.22 22.31
N LEU A 321 17.36 5.57 21.87
CA LEU A 321 16.40 6.30 22.69
C LEU A 321 15.91 5.45 23.87
N ILE A 322 15.68 4.15 23.69
CA ILE A 322 15.22 3.27 24.77
C ILE A 322 16.18 3.17 25.95
N ILE A 323 17.49 3.45 25.76
CA ILE A 323 18.48 3.43 26.86
C ILE A 323 18.13 4.47 27.93
N THR A 324 17.39 5.53 27.55
CA THR A 324 16.95 6.59 28.46
C THR A 324 15.69 6.24 29.25
N TRP A 325 15.10 5.07 29.05
CA TRP A 325 13.90 4.65 29.77
C TRP A 325 14.25 4.09 31.15
N GLU A 326 13.59 4.58 32.19
CA GLU A 326 13.91 4.24 33.59
C GLU A 326 12.87 3.30 34.24
N GLU A 327 11.69 3.14 33.64
CA GLU A 327 10.60 2.35 34.20
C GLU A 327 10.61 0.90 33.69
N GLY A 328 11.51 0.09 34.25
CA GLY A 328 11.62 -1.33 33.90
C GLY A 328 12.50 -1.58 32.68
N ARG A 329 12.31 -2.72 32.02
CA ARG A 329 13.18 -3.16 30.91
C ARG A 329 12.52 -2.87 29.55
N PRO A 330 12.95 -1.81 28.83
CA PRO A 330 12.41 -1.52 27.52
C PRO A 330 12.90 -2.54 26.48
N ARG A 331 12.17 -2.66 25.37
CA ARG A 331 12.52 -3.54 24.25
C ARG A 331 12.30 -2.81 22.92
N VAL A 332 13.14 -3.10 21.94
CA VAL A 332 12.92 -2.75 20.54
C VAL A 332 13.00 -4.04 19.72
N ASP A 333 11.93 -4.36 19.01
CA ASP A 333 11.91 -5.44 18.02
C ASP A 333 11.85 -4.82 16.62
N VAL A 334 12.66 -5.36 15.71
CA VAL A 334 12.75 -4.90 14.33
C VAL A 334 12.54 -6.09 13.41
N VAL A 335 11.51 -6.02 12.58
CA VAL A 335 11.11 -7.10 11.66
C VAL A 335 10.71 -6.53 10.30
N GLY A 336 10.88 -7.31 9.24
CA GLY A 336 10.26 -6.99 7.95
C GLY A 336 8.75 -7.21 8.04
N ASP A 337 7.98 -6.23 7.59
CA ASP A 337 6.52 -6.24 7.57
C ASP A 337 5.97 -5.34 6.43
N PRO A 338 6.27 -5.68 5.16
CA PRO A 338 5.84 -4.88 4.00
C PRO A 338 4.31 -4.77 3.90
N GLY A 339 3.56 -5.78 4.37
CA GLY A 339 2.10 -5.76 4.44
C GLY A 339 1.50 -4.93 5.57
N TRP A 340 2.32 -4.33 6.45
CA TRP A 340 1.86 -3.56 7.62
C TRP A 340 0.94 -4.37 8.55
N THR A 341 1.20 -5.68 8.65
CA THR A 341 0.35 -6.63 9.37
C THR A 341 0.32 -6.35 10.88
N ALA A 342 1.40 -5.82 11.45
CA ALA A 342 1.48 -5.52 12.89
C ALA A 342 0.57 -4.35 13.32
N VAL A 343 0.10 -3.54 12.38
CA VAL A 343 -0.85 -2.43 12.61
C VAL A 343 -2.15 -2.58 11.83
N ALA A 344 -2.43 -3.78 11.28
CA ALA A 344 -3.65 -4.06 10.53
C ALA A 344 -4.96 -3.59 11.21
N PRO A 345 -5.13 -3.72 12.56
CA PRO A 345 -6.32 -3.20 13.24
C PRO A 345 -6.54 -1.69 13.12
N PHE A 346 -5.51 -0.92 12.73
CA PHE A 346 -5.54 0.53 12.57
C PHE A 346 -5.65 0.99 11.10
N LEU A 347 -5.65 0.07 10.13
CA LEU A 347 -5.66 0.39 8.70
C LEU A 347 -7.05 0.75 8.13
N ASN A 348 -8.08 0.69 8.97
CA ASN A 348 -9.48 0.93 8.60
C ASN A 348 -9.67 2.25 7.86
#